data_AF-G0U151-F1
#
_entry.id   AF-G0U151-F1
#
_cell.length_a   1.000
_cell.length_b   1.000
_cell.length_c   1.000
_cell.angle_alpha   90.00
_cell.angle_beta   90.00
_cell.angle_gamma   90.00
#
_symmetry.space_group_name_H-M   'P 1'
#
loop_
_entity.id
_entity.type
_entity.pdbx_description
1 polymer ?
#
loop_
_entity_poly.entity_id
_entity_poly.type
_entity_poly.pdbx_seq_one_letter_code
_entity_poly.pdbx_strand_id
1 'polypeptide(L)'
;MIGREGSVKDLKPDTQLSISRSVDALLLLCETDDKLRDYSLKFMYAHAVDKAAFDAKREEGEEMLHLQRVLQRMVDLALAVASHVLRRTQEHIRDRASSTRTSEESRAPIGLSDGTCGRLQRRSSVVEFSDGSEAWLETGAHLSQQAVELLHLILGCHPSLLKTLQLHLVEVGVLSYLEEALSISREHEIAYFCQGYRTSHFRVLANLTYECKEVCSAIADNATLLSALLSATRIDDENPCMVEWAKFSIRNLCCCSNGAREKLRGLTCQGVADETRELFSGKLNLYLNSAGQVVSRRSSTPSSRPVSPPCTSESQASPL
;
A
#
# COMPACT_ATOMS: atom_id res chain seq x y z
N MET A 1 3.35 -3.23 -34.44
CA MET A 1 4.35 -4.26 -34.09
C MET A 1 3.57 -5.54 -33.86
N ILE A 2 3.83 -6.57 -34.66
CA ILE A 2 3.19 -7.88 -34.53
C ILE A 2 3.73 -8.48 -33.23
N GLY A 3 2.88 -8.57 -32.21
CA GLY A 3 3.27 -9.05 -30.88
C GLY A 3 3.70 -10.51 -30.95
N ARG A 4 4.80 -10.86 -30.27
CA ARG A 4 5.09 -12.27 -29.97
C ARG A 4 3.87 -12.83 -29.24
N GLU A 5 3.22 -13.83 -29.82
CA GLU A 5 2.31 -14.69 -29.07
C GLU A 5 3.13 -15.29 -27.93
N GLY A 6 2.80 -14.92 -26.69
CA GLY A 6 3.51 -15.40 -25.50
C GLY A 6 3.31 -16.91 -25.34
N SER A 7 4.28 -17.59 -24.76
CA SER A 7 4.14 -19.01 -24.41
C SER A 7 3.92 -19.13 -22.90
N VAL A 8 3.10 -20.09 -22.46
CA VAL A 8 2.95 -20.40 -21.02
C VAL A 8 4.31 -20.71 -20.36
N LYS A 9 5.30 -21.16 -21.13
CA LYS A 9 6.67 -21.42 -20.67
C LYS A 9 7.44 -20.17 -20.28
N ASP A 10 6.98 -18.98 -20.66
CA ASP A 10 7.59 -17.70 -20.26
C ASP A 10 7.22 -17.31 -18.82
N LEU A 11 6.36 -18.09 -18.15
CA LEU A 11 6.06 -17.94 -16.73
C LEU A 11 7.29 -18.29 -15.89
N LYS A 12 7.74 -17.35 -15.07
CA LYS A 12 8.88 -17.57 -14.16
C LYS A 12 8.50 -18.62 -13.10
N PRO A 13 9.29 -19.69 -12.91
CA PRO A 13 8.93 -20.79 -12.00
C PRO A 13 8.80 -20.32 -10.54
N ASP A 14 9.68 -19.41 -10.11
CA ASP A 14 9.63 -18.83 -8.76
C ASP A 14 8.35 -18.02 -8.55
N THR A 15 7.93 -17.24 -9.55
CA THR A 15 6.71 -16.46 -9.49
C THR A 15 5.47 -17.34 -9.47
N GLN A 16 5.47 -18.43 -10.25
CA GLN A 16 4.38 -19.42 -10.22
C GLN A 16 4.23 -20.06 -8.84
N LEU A 17 5.36 -20.46 -8.23
CA LEU A 17 5.36 -21.05 -6.89
C LEU A 17 4.85 -20.06 -5.83
N SER A 18 5.27 -18.81 -5.89
CA SER A 18 4.79 -17.76 -5.00
C SER A 18 3.29 -17.49 -5.17
N ILE A 19 2.79 -17.42 -6.42
CA ILE A 19 1.37 -17.28 -6.70
C ILE A 19 0.58 -18.43 -6.08
N SER A 20 1.01 -19.68 -6.30
CA SER A 20 0.35 -20.85 -5.74
C SER A 20 0.27 -20.77 -4.21
N ARG A 21 1.40 -20.47 -3.54
CA ARG A 21 1.46 -20.35 -2.08
C ARG A 21 0.56 -19.24 -1.55
N SER A 22 0.52 -18.08 -2.21
CA SER A 22 -0.35 -16.97 -1.81
C SER A 22 -1.83 -17.31 -1.99
N VAL A 23 -2.20 -18.00 -3.08
CA VAL A 23 -3.58 -18.47 -3.27
C VAL A 23 -3.97 -19.50 -2.22
N ASP A 24 -3.13 -20.49 -1.96
CA ASP A 24 -3.40 -21.52 -0.95
C ASP A 24 -3.56 -20.90 0.45
N ALA A 25 -2.68 -19.95 0.81
CA ALA A 25 -2.78 -19.22 2.05
C ALA A 25 -4.08 -18.39 2.15
N LEU A 26 -4.46 -17.70 1.07
CA LEU A 26 -5.72 -16.95 1.03
C LEU A 26 -6.93 -17.85 1.21
N LEU A 27 -6.99 -18.97 0.48
CA LEU A 27 -8.12 -19.90 0.56
C LEU A 27 -8.27 -20.49 1.96
N LEU A 28 -7.15 -20.87 2.60
CA LEU A 28 -7.13 -21.38 3.97
C LEU A 28 -7.66 -20.34 4.96
N LEU A 29 -7.18 -19.10 4.88
CA LEU A 29 -7.57 -18.04 5.80
C LEU A 29 -9.01 -17.54 5.58
N CYS A 30 -9.55 -17.67 4.36
CA CYS A 30 -10.93 -17.30 4.05
C CYS A 30 -11.98 -18.18 4.74
N GLU A 31 -11.61 -19.36 5.26
CA GLU A 31 -12.55 -20.23 6.00
C GLU A 31 -13.01 -19.63 7.34
N THR A 32 -12.33 -18.58 7.82
CA THR A 32 -12.57 -17.94 9.11
C THR A 32 -13.78 -16.98 9.16
N ASP A 33 -14.30 -16.57 8.00
CA ASP A 33 -15.44 -15.64 7.88
C ASP A 33 -16.42 -16.10 6.80
N ASP A 34 -17.72 -15.95 7.04
CA ASP A 34 -18.75 -16.43 6.13
C ASP A 34 -18.69 -15.77 4.74
N LYS A 35 -18.46 -14.45 4.67
CA LYS A 35 -18.38 -13.73 3.38
C LYS A 35 -17.08 -14.05 2.65
N LEU A 36 -15.97 -14.19 3.37
CA LEU A 36 -14.70 -14.62 2.78
C LEU A 36 -14.80 -16.05 2.24
N ARG A 37 -15.48 -16.95 2.95
CA ARG A 37 -15.77 -18.30 2.51
C ARG A 37 -16.61 -18.32 1.23
N ASP A 38 -17.59 -17.42 1.10
CA ASP A 38 -18.37 -17.30 -0.13
C ASP A 38 -17.49 -16.91 -1.34
N TYR A 39 -16.52 -16.00 -1.14
CA TYR A 39 -15.55 -15.66 -2.19
C TYR A 39 -14.64 -16.84 -2.54
N SER A 40 -14.12 -17.57 -1.55
CA SER A 40 -13.26 -18.73 -1.78
C SER A 40 -14.01 -19.85 -2.50
N LEU A 41 -15.25 -20.14 -2.08
CA LEU A 41 -16.13 -21.11 -2.74
C LEU A 41 -16.40 -20.70 -4.20
N LYS A 42 -16.80 -19.45 -4.45
CA LYS A 42 -17.03 -18.94 -5.81
C LYS A 42 -15.79 -19.13 -6.69
N PHE A 43 -14.61 -18.80 -6.19
CA PHE A 43 -13.34 -19.03 -6.88
C PHE A 43 -13.11 -20.51 -7.19
N MET A 44 -13.22 -21.39 -6.18
CA MET A 44 -12.97 -22.82 -6.33
C MET A 44 -13.92 -23.48 -7.33
N TYR A 45 -15.22 -23.17 -7.27
CA TYR A 45 -16.19 -23.70 -8.22
C TYR A 45 -15.90 -23.23 -9.64
N ALA A 46 -15.68 -21.92 -9.85
CA ALA A 46 -15.38 -21.38 -11.17
C ALA A 46 -14.07 -21.95 -11.74
N HIS A 47 -13.05 -22.12 -10.90
CA HIS A 47 -11.78 -22.71 -11.28
C HIS A 47 -11.92 -24.20 -11.64
N ALA A 48 -12.66 -24.98 -10.84
CA ALA A 48 -12.89 -26.40 -11.10
C ALA A 48 -13.66 -26.64 -12.41
N VAL A 49 -14.69 -25.84 -12.68
CA VAL A 49 -15.47 -25.92 -13.93
C VAL A 49 -14.60 -25.60 -15.14
N ASP A 50 -13.82 -24.52 -15.07
CA ASP A 50 -12.95 -24.10 -16.18
C ASP A 50 -11.82 -25.11 -16.42
N LYS A 51 -11.23 -25.65 -15.35
CA LYS A 51 -10.21 -26.71 -15.43
C LYS A 51 -10.77 -27.96 -16.08
N ALA A 52 -11.95 -28.43 -15.66
CA ALA A 52 -12.59 -29.59 -16.25
C ALA A 52 -12.94 -29.36 -17.74
N ALA A 53 -13.39 -28.16 -18.11
CA ALA A 53 -13.66 -27.81 -19.49
C ALA A 53 -12.38 -27.79 -20.34
N PHE A 54 -11.29 -27.23 -19.81
CA PHE A 54 -9.99 -27.20 -20.46
C PHE A 54 -9.41 -28.61 -20.67
N ASP A 55 -9.49 -29.47 -19.66
CA ASP A 55 -9.02 -30.86 -19.74
C ASP A 55 -9.85 -31.70 -20.73
N ALA A 56 -11.16 -31.41 -20.87
CA ALA A 56 -12.07 -32.14 -21.75
C ALA A 56 -11.99 -31.72 -23.24
N LYS A 57 -11.61 -30.48 -23.53
CA LYS A 57 -11.58 -29.91 -24.90
C LYS A 57 -10.25 -29.21 -25.19
N ARG A 58 -9.13 -29.86 -24.90
CA ARG A 58 -7.81 -29.26 -25.08
C ARG A 58 -7.51 -29.04 -26.57
N GLU A 59 -7.81 -27.85 -27.07
CA GLU A 59 -7.34 -27.39 -28.38
C GLU A 59 -5.92 -26.82 -28.22
N GLU A 60 -5.01 -27.18 -29.13
CA GLU A 60 -3.66 -26.62 -29.14
C GLU A 60 -3.73 -25.10 -29.39
N GLY A 61 -3.16 -24.31 -28.48
CA GLY A 61 -3.14 -22.84 -28.56
C GLY A 61 -4.01 -22.12 -27.53
N GLU A 62 -4.93 -22.80 -26.84
CA GLU A 62 -5.79 -22.15 -25.82
C GLU A 62 -5.12 -21.97 -24.44
N GLU A 63 -3.89 -22.47 -24.27
CA GLU A 63 -3.21 -22.51 -22.97
C GLU A 63 -2.99 -21.11 -22.38
N MET A 64 -2.68 -20.13 -23.23
CA MET A 64 -2.51 -18.73 -22.81
C MET A 64 -3.83 -18.08 -22.38
N LEU A 65 -4.92 -18.41 -23.08
CA LEU A 65 -6.24 -17.90 -22.74
C LEU A 65 -6.73 -18.52 -21.42
N HIS A 66 -6.49 -19.82 -21.22
CA HIS A 66 -6.77 -20.49 -19.95
C HIS A 66 -5.96 -19.87 -18.80
N LEU A 67 -4.64 -19.67 -18.99
CA LEU A 67 -3.79 -19.00 -18.00
C LEU A 67 -4.32 -17.61 -17.66
N GLN A 68 -4.68 -16.81 -18.67
CA GLN A 68 -5.27 -15.49 -18.46
C GLN A 68 -6.53 -15.57 -17.58
N ARG A 69 -7.47 -16.47 -17.88
CA ARG A 69 -8.71 -16.63 -17.11
C ARG A 69 -8.45 -17.07 -15.67
N VAL A 70 -7.46 -17.95 -15.45
CA VAL A 70 -7.05 -18.37 -14.11
C VAL A 70 -6.51 -17.18 -13.32
N LEU A 71 -5.61 -16.38 -13.91
CA LEU A 71 -5.05 -15.19 -13.26
C LEU A 71 -6.11 -14.12 -12.99
N GLN A 72 -7.05 -13.90 -13.90
CA GLN A 72 -8.17 -12.97 -13.69
C GLN A 72 -9.05 -13.40 -12.50
N ARG A 73 -9.35 -14.69 -12.36
CA ARG A 73 -10.10 -15.20 -11.19
C ARG A 73 -9.32 -15.05 -9.88
N MET A 74 -7.99 -15.23 -9.91
CA MET A 74 -7.14 -15.01 -8.74
C MET A 74 -7.12 -13.53 -8.35
N VAL A 75 -7.11 -12.61 -9.34
CA VAL A 75 -7.30 -11.17 -9.12
C VAL A 75 -8.64 -10.88 -8.45
N ASP A 76 -9.73 -11.44 -8.96
CA ASP A 76 -11.07 -11.22 -8.43
C ASP A 76 -11.18 -11.66 -6.96
N LEU A 77 -10.62 -12.84 -6.64
CA LEU A 77 -10.54 -13.35 -5.28
C LEU A 77 -9.73 -12.40 -4.39
N ALA A 78 -8.51 -12.07 -4.79
CA ALA A 78 -7.61 -11.23 -4.00
C ALA A 78 -8.22 -9.85 -3.73
N LEU A 79 -8.77 -9.20 -4.75
CA LEU A 79 -9.35 -7.87 -4.60
C LEU A 79 -10.62 -7.90 -3.74
N ALA A 80 -11.47 -8.92 -3.87
CA ALA A 80 -12.66 -9.08 -3.05
C ALA A 80 -12.31 -9.28 -1.56
N VAL A 81 -11.30 -10.12 -1.27
CA VAL A 81 -10.80 -10.34 0.08
C VAL A 81 -10.19 -9.07 0.66
N ALA A 82 -9.28 -8.41 -0.06
CA ALA A 82 -8.62 -7.20 0.39
C ALA A 82 -9.61 -6.07 0.70
N SER A 83 -10.58 -5.86 -0.20
CA SER A 83 -11.63 -4.85 -0.04
C SER A 83 -12.55 -5.17 1.14
N HIS A 84 -12.89 -6.45 1.32
CA HIS A 84 -13.73 -6.88 2.43
C HIS A 84 -13.04 -6.64 3.79
N VAL A 85 -11.77 -7.03 3.91
CA VAL A 85 -10.97 -6.79 5.12
C VAL A 85 -10.89 -5.30 5.40
N LEU A 86 -10.53 -4.49 4.41
CA LEU A 86 -10.43 -3.04 4.56
C LEU A 86 -11.74 -2.44 5.08
N ARG A 87 -12.86 -2.78 4.46
CA ARG A 87 -14.19 -2.31 4.85
C ARG A 87 -14.55 -2.72 6.28
N ARG A 88 -14.34 -4.00 6.67
CA ARG A 88 -14.60 -4.46 8.05
C ARG A 88 -13.71 -3.73 9.05
N THR A 89 -12.44 -3.51 8.74
CA THR A 89 -11.53 -2.77 9.63
C THR A 89 -11.96 -1.31 9.80
N GLN A 90 -12.39 -0.64 8.72
CA GLN A 90 -12.92 0.72 8.80
C GLN A 90 -14.24 0.83 9.57
N GLU A 91 -15.13 -0.16 9.41
CA GLU A 91 -16.37 -0.27 10.20
C GLU A 91 -16.03 -0.41 11.69
N HIS A 92 -15.10 -1.29 12.05
CA HIS A 92 -14.63 -1.46 13.42
C HIS A 92 -14.04 -0.17 14.03
N ILE A 93 -13.21 0.54 13.27
CA ILE A 93 -12.63 1.83 13.70
C ILE A 93 -13.75 2.85 14.00
N ARG A 94 -14.76 2.92 13.12
CA ARG A 94 -15.89 3.85 13.27
C ARG A 94 -16.72 3.52 14.52
N ASP A 95 -16.98 2.25 14.75
CA ASP A 95 -17.75 1.79 15.90
C ASP A 95 -17.02 2.07 17.22
N ARG A 96 -15.70 1.87 17.26
CA ARG A 96 -14.87 2.20 18.42
C ARG A 96 -14.84 3.72 18.71
N ALA A 97 -14.79 4.54 17.67
CA ALA A 97 -14.86 5.99 17.81
C ALA A 97 -16.23 6.45 18.37
N SER A 98 -17.31 5.79 17.98
CA SER A 98 -18.67 6.10 18.47
C SER A 98 -18.87 5.71 19.94
N SER A 99 -18.39 4.54 20.37
CA SER A 99 -18.54 4.05 21.75
C SER A 99 -17.73 4.84 22.78
N THR A 100 -16.57 5.37 22.37
CA THR A 100 -15.71 6.21 23.20
C THR A 100 -16.40 7.55 23.51
N ARG A 101 -17.11 8.14 22.55
CA ARG A 101 -17.84 9.41 22.73
C ARG A 101 -19.02 9.28 23.71
N THR A 102 -19.80 8.20 23.65
CA THR A 102 -20.89 7.95 24.61
C THR A 102 -20.41 7.67 26.04
N SER A 103 -19.19 7.18 26.21
CA SER A 103 -18.62 6.86 27.53
C SER A 103 -18.08 8.08 28.26
N GLU A 104 -17.66 9.12 27.53
CA GLU A 104 -17.16 10.37 28.11
C GLU A 104 -18.27 11.34 28.52
N GLU A 105 -19.44 11.31 27.86
CA GLU A 105 -20.61 12.10 28.25
C GLU A 105 -21.36 11.54 29.47
N SER A 106 -21.00 10.34 29.94
CA SER A 106 -21.69 9.63 31.04
C SER A 106 -20.94 9.64 32.38
N ARG A 107 -20.04 10.59 32.63
CA ARG A 107 -19.45 10.81 33.98
C ARG A 107 -20.30 11.75 34.82
N ALA A 108 -21.46 11.27 35.27
CA ALA A 108 -22.18 11.79 36.43
C ALA A 108 -21.88 10.92 37.67
N PRO A 109 -21.88 11.49 38.90
CA PRO A 109 -21.36 10.81 40.07
C PRO A 109 -22.30 9.73 40.61
N ILE A 110 -21.66 8.66 41.07
CA ILE A 110 -22.10 7.51 41.87
C ILE A 110 -23.48 7.68 42.53
N GLY A 111 -24.45 6.85 42.10
CA GLY A 111 -25.71 6.60 42.79
C GLY A 111 -26.08 5.12 42.70
N LEU A 112 -26.18 4.46 43.85
CA LEU A 112 -26.64 3.09 44.02
C LEU A 112 -28.10 2.95 43.52
N SER A 113 -28.36 1.99 42.63
CA SER A 113 -29.68 1.34 42.55
C SER A 113 -29.60 -0.02 41.85
N ASP A 114 -30.02 -1.00 42.62
CA ASP A 114 -30.42 -2.36 42.29
C ASP A 114 -31.52 -2.42 41.20
N GLY A 115 -31.62 -3.53 40.45
CA GLY A 115 -32.70 -3.73 39.46
C GLY A 115 -32.34 -4.55 38.22
N THR A 116 -32.38 -5.87 38.39
CA THR A 116 -32.23 -6.98 37.42
C THR A 116 -32.80 -6.76 36.01
N CYS A 117 -32.02 -7.04 34.95
CA CYS A 117 -32.55 -7.65 33.72
C CYS A 117 -31.51 -8.55 33.06
N GLY A 118 -31.80 -9.84 33.06
CA GLY A 118 -30.88 -10.91 32.69
C GLY A 118 -30.43 -10.87 31.25
N ARG A 119 -29.11 -10.89 31.06
CA ARG A 119 -28.48 -11.65 29.99
C ARG A 119 -27.57 -12.67 30.66
N LEU A 120 -28.11 -13.86 30.88
CA LEU A 120 -27.29 -15.06 31.01
C LEU A 120 -26.57 -15.24 29.67
N GLN A 121 -25.42 -14.58 29.51
CA GLN A 121 -24.44 -14.95 28.51
C GLN A 121 -24.02 -16.38 28.87
N ARG A 122 -24.66 -17.35 28.22
CA ARG A 122 -24.04 -18.65 27.99
C ARG A 122 -22.69 -18.35 27.39
N ARG A 123 -21.63 -18.49 28.17
CA ARG A 123 -20.26 -18.57 27.67
C ARG A 123 -20.17 -19.83 26.83
N SER A 124 -20.55 -19.72 25.56
CA SER A 124 -20.12 -20.65 24.52
C SER A 124 -18.59 -20.50 24.44
N SER A 125 -17.87 -21.61 24.62
CA SER A 125 -16.41 -21.67 24.54
C SER A 125 -15.88 -21.56 23.11
N VAL A 126 -16.76 -21.31 22.14
CA VAL A 126 -16.40 -20.97 20.77
C VAL A 126 -16.39 -19.45 20.70
N VAL A 127 -15.19 -18.85 20.60
CA VAL A 127 -15.05 -17.43 20.30
C VAL A 127 -15.67 -17.22 18.92
N GLU A 128 -16.87 -16.66 18.88
CA GLU A 128 -17.45 -16.20 17.61
C GLU A 128 -16.49 -15.14 17.05
N PHE A 129 -16.05 -15.32 15.80
CA PHE A 129 -15.26 -14.36 15.01
C PHE A 129 -16.12 -13.11 14.71
N SER A 130 -16.51 -12.42 15.77
CA SER A 130 -17.28 -11.19 15.74
C SER A 130 -16.40 -10.03 15.27
N ASP A 131 -17.06 -9.03 14.68
CA ASP A 131 -16.46 -7.79 14.23
C ASP A 131 -15.56 -7.18 15.31
N GLY A 132 -14.27 -7.05 15.03
CA GLY A 132 -13.33 -6.41 15.93
C GLY A 132 -12.73 -7.27 17.04
N SER A 133 -12.92 -8.59 17.01
CA SER A 133 -12.13 -9.49 17.85
C SER A 133 -10.64 -9.37 17.49
N GLU A 134 -9.75 -9.48 18.47
CA GLU A 134 -8.29 -9.42 18.27
C GLU A 134 -7.82 -10.47 17.24
N ALA A 135 -8.44 -11.66 17.27
CA ALA A 135 -8.22 -12.73 16.30
C ALA A 135 -8.61 -12.34 14.87
N TRP A 136 -9.70 -11.57 14.69
CA TRP A 136 -10.08 -11.04 13.38
C TRP A 136 -9.07 -10.01 12.88
N LEU A 137 -8.59 -9.12 13.76
CA LEU A 137 -7.62 -8.09 13.36
C LEU A 137 -6.31 -8.72 12.87
N GLU A 138 -5.79 -9.73 13.57
CA GLU A 138 -4.60 -10.47 13.15
C GLU A 138 -4.84 -11.23 11.83
N THR A 139 -5.91 -12.00 11.75
CA THR A 139 -6.26 -12.78 10.55
C THR A 139 -6.51 -11.87 9.35
N GLY A 140 -7.23 -10.77 9.56
CA GLY A 140 -7.52 -9.75 8.56
C GLY A 140 -6.25 -9.05 8.06
N ALA A 141 -5.33 -8.69 8.94
CA ALA A 141 -4.04 -8.11 8.56
C ALA A 141 -3.26 -9.06 7.62
N HIS A 142 -3.20 -10.34 7.97
CA HIS A 142 -2.56 -11.36 7.13
C HIS A 142 -3.29 -11.58 5.80
N LEU A 143 -4.62 -11.66 5.79
CA LEU A 143 -5.43 -11.77 4.58
C LEU A 143 -5.19 -10.59 3.64
N SER A 144 -5.19 -9.36 4.18
CA SER A 144 -4.91 -8.14 3.40
C SER A 144 -3.52 -8.18 2.79
N GLN A 145 -2.50 -8.56 3.57
CA GLN A 145 -1.14 -8.69 3.06
C GLN A 145 -1.04 -9.72 1.94
N GLN A 146 -1.57 -10.93 2.13
CA GLN A 146 -1.52 -12.00 1.12
C GLN A 146 -2.29 -11.64 -0.14
N ALA A 147 -3.43 -10.96 0.00
CA ALA A 147 -4.23 -10.53 -1.14
C ALA A 147 -3.47 -9.50 -1.98
N VAL A 148 -2.90 -8.46 -1.36
CA VAL A 148 -2.16 -7.42 -2.07
C VAL A 148 -0.85 -7.96 -2.67
N GLU A 149 -0.17 -8.90 -1.97
CA GLU A 149 0.99 -9.62 -2.50
C GLU A 149 0.62 -10.36 -3.79
N LEU A 150 -0.48 -11.13 -3.76
CA LEU A 150 -0.96 -11.87 -4.92
C LEU A 150 -1.27 -10.95 -6.11
N LEU A 151 -1.89 -9.79 -5.89
CA LEU A 151 -2.18 -8.82 -6.95
C LEU A 151 -0.92 -8.38 -7.69
N HIS A 152 0.16 -8.03 -6.98
CA HIS A 152 1.38 -7.60 -7.65
C HIS A 152 2.16 -8.77 -8.26
N LEU A 153 2.11 -9.98 -7.68
CA LEU A 153 2.72 -11.17 -8.25
C LEU A 153 2.09 -11.52 -9.61
N ILE A 154 0.75 -11.44 -9.71
CA ILE A 154 0.01 -11.67 -10.95
C ILE A 154 0.41 -10.65 -12.02
N LEU A 155 0.53 -9.36 -11.66
CA LEU A 155 1.01 -8.34 -12.59
C LEU A 155 2.45 -8.64 -13.07
N GLY A 156 3.30 -9.20 -12.21
CA GLY A 156 4.69 -9.51 -12.55
C GLY A 156 4.91 -10.87 -13.24
N CYS A 157 3.86 -11.70 -13.42
CA CYS A 157 4.06 -13.11 -13.72
C CYS A 157 4.37 -13.40 -15.20
N HIS A 158 3.73 -12.67 -16.13
CA HIS A 158 3.84 -12.95 -17.55
C HIS A 158 3.74 -11.67 -18.41
N PRO A 159 4.77 -11.32 -19.20
CA PRO A 159 4.82 -10.06 -19.93
C PRO A 159 3.69 -9.89 -20.95
N SER A 160 3.35 -10.95 -21.70
CA SER A 160 2.29 -10.88 -22.71
C SER A 160 0.88 -10.74 -22.13
N LEU A 161 0.67 -11.03 -20.84
CA LEU A 161 -0.63 -10.91 -20.18
C LEU A 161 -0.74 -9.63 -19.36
N LEU A 162 0.38 -8.94 -19.10
CA LEU A 162 0.45 -7.79 -18.21
C LEU A 162 -0.61 -6.74 -18.56
N LYS A 163 -0.68 -6.29 -19.82
CA LYS A 163 -1.65 -5.26 -20.22
C LYS A 163 -3.10 -5.70 -19.96
N THR A 164 -3.44 -6.94 -20.31
CA THR A 164 -4.78 -7.48 -20.11
C THR A 164 -5.13 -7.56 -18.62
N LEU A 165 -4.18 -7.98 -17.78
CA LEU A 165 -4.36 -8.07 -16.33
C LEU A 165 -4.47 -6.70 -15.67
N GLN A 166 -3.69 -5.70 -16.12
CA GLN A 166 -3.79 -4.32 -15.65
C GLN A 166 -5.17 -3.72 -15.95
N LEU A 167 -5.68 -3.92 -17.16
CA LEU A 167 -6.99 -3.42 -17.56
C LEU A 167 -8.12 -4.14 -16.80
N HIS A 168 -8.02 -5.46 -16.65
CA HIS A 168 -8.95 -6.25 -15.84
C HIS A 168 -9.02 -5.74 -14.40
N LEU A 169 -7.87 -5.50 -13.77
CA LEU A 169 -7.78 -4.95 -12.41
C LEU A 169 -8.51 -3.60 -12.29
N VAL A 170 -8.35 -2.71 -13.28
CA VAL A 170 -9.08 -1.43 -13.30
C VAL A 170 -10.58 -1.67 -13.46
N GLU A 171 -10.99 -2.56 -14.36
CA GLU A 171 -12.40 -2.91 -14.58
C GLU A 171 -13.08 -3.43 -13.31
N VAL A 172 -12.38 -4.26 -12.53
CA VAL A 172 -12.90 -4.80 -11.27
C VAL A 172 -12.73 -3.85 -10.07
N GLY A 173 -12.26 -2.62 -10.29
CA GLY A 173 -12.29 -1.55 -9.29
C GLY A 173 -11.04 -1.44 -8.39
N VAL A 174 -9.87 -1.91 -8.84
CA VAL A 174 -8.64 -1.83 -8.03
C VAL A 174 -8.29 -0.40 -7.63
N LEU A 175 -8.56 0.60 -8.48
CA LEU A 175 -8.19 2.00 -8.19
C LEU A 175 -9.00 2.57 -7.03
N SER A 176 -10.29 2.22 -6.93
CA SER A 176 -11.15 2.60 -5.81
C SER A 176 -10.66 1.94 -4.51
N TYR A 177 -10.33 0.66 -4.57
CA TYR A 177 -9.71 -0.04 -3.44
C TYR A 177 -8.40 0.63 -2.98
N LEU A 178 -7.49 0.93 -3.90
CA LEU A 178 -6.21 1.57 -3.59
C LEU A 178 -6.40 2.98 -3.00
N GLU A 179 -7.39 3.72 -3.49
CA GLU A 179 -7.73 5.04 -2.96
C GLU A 179 -8.18 4.95 -1.50
N GLU A 180 -9.09 4.03 -1.19
CA GLU A 180 -9.56 3.80 0.18
C GLU A 180 -8.43 3.28 1.09
N ALA A 181 -7.64 2.32 0.62
CA ALA A 181 -6.53 1.71 1.35
C ALA A 181 -5.46 2.73 1.73
N LEU A 182 -5.06 3.60 0.78
CA LEU A 182 -4.02 4.60 1.01
C LEU A 182 -4.50 5.81 1.84
N SER A 183 -5.82 5.99 1.96
CA SER A 183 -6.44 7.06 2.74
C SER A 183 -6.54 6.78 4.24
N ILE A 184 -6.22 5.55 4.69
CA ILE A 184 -6.20 5.19 6.11
C ILE A 184 -5.13 6.01 6.86
N SER A 185 -5.41 6.48 8.08
CA SER A 185 -4.40 7.20 8.86
C SER A 185 -3.23 6.31 9.26
N ARG A 186 -2.06 6.90 9.56
CA ARG A 186 -0.88 6.13 9.97
C ARG A 186 -1.11 5.38 11.29
N GLU A 187 -1.85 5.96 12.23
CA GLU A 187 -2.18 5.30 13.49
C GLU A 187 -3.02 4.04 13.25
N HIS A 188 -4.01 4.11 12.37
CA HIS A 188 -4.85 2.97 12.02
C HIS A 188 -4.07 1.90 11.23
N GLU A 189 -3.15 2.31 10.34
CA GLU A 189 -2.27 1.37 9.66
C GLU A 189 -1.49 0.53 10.68
N ILE A 190 -0.81 1.19 11.62
CA ILE A 190 0.03 0.52 12.64
C ILE A 190 -0.80 -0.38 13.55
N ALA A 191 -2.02 0.04 13.89
CA ALA A 191 -2.87 -0.70 14.82
C ALA A 191 -3.50 -1.96 14.21
N TYR A 192 -3.76 -2.00 12.89
CA TYR A 192 -4.63 -3.00 12.29
C TYR A 192 -4.04 -3.73 11.07
N PHE A 193 -2.88 -3.34 10.57
CA PHE A 193 -2.28 -3.95 9.39
C PHE A 193 -0.82 -4.32 9.61
N CYS A 194 -0.34 -5.30 8.84
CA CYS A 194 1.05 -5.74 8.91
C CYS A 194 2.01 -4.64 8.44
N GLN A 195 3.24 -4.66 8.98
CA GLN A 195 4.32 -3.79 8.52
C GLN A 195 4.50 -3.92 7.00
N GLY A 196 4.69 -2.79 6.33
CA GLY A 196 4.82 -2.74 4.88
C GLY A 196 3.50 -2.68 4.11
N TYR A 197 2.35 -2.56 4.80
CA TYR A 197 1.03 -2.37 4.18
C TYR A 197 1.06 -1.34 3.04
N ARG A 198 1.45 -0.09 3.30
CA ARG A 198 1.55 0.94 2.26
C ARG A 198 2.52 0.58 1.14
N THR A 199 3.69 0.02 1.49
CA THR A 199 4.69 -0.40 0.50
C THR A 199 4.10 -1.39 -0.51
N SER A 200 3.30 -2.37 -0.06
CA SER A 200 2.65 -3.34 -0.94
C SER A 200 1.60 -2.69 -1.86
N HIS A 201 0.87 -1.67 -1.39
CA HIS A 201 -0.08 -0.94 -2.23
C HIS A 201 0.64 -0.09 -3.30
N PHE A 202 1.76 0.54 -2.94
CA PHE A 202 2.59 1.26 -3.92
C PHE A 202 3.28 0.33 -4.94
N ARG A 203 3.63 -0.91 -4.55
CA ARG A 203 4.06 -1.95 -5.49
C ARG A 203 3.00 -2.26 -6.55
N VAL A 204 1.75 -2.41 -6.12
CA VAL A 204 0.61 -2.63 -7.04
C VAL A 204 0.45 -1.42 -7.96
N LEU A 205 0.48 -0.18 -7.46
CA LEU A 205 0.42 1.04 -8.29
C LEU A 205 1.55 1.11 -9.33
N ALA A 206 2.79 0.77 -8.95
CA ALA A 206 3.92 0.79 -9.85
C ALA A 206 3.75 -0.24 -10.97
N ASN A 207 3.30 -1.45 -10.65
CA ASN A 207 3.06 -2.51 -11.63
C ASN A 207 1.84 -2.20 -12.52
N LEU A 208 0.79 -1.58 -11.96
CA LEU A 208 -0.39 -1.14 -12.71
C LEU A 208 -0.06 -0.07 -13.76
N THR A 209 0.86 0.85 -13.43
CA THR A 209 1.26 1.94 -14.33
C THR A 209 2.32 1.56 -15.36
N TYR A 210 2.97 0.40 -15.22
CA TYR A 210 4.05 -0.01 -16.11
C TYR A 210 3.56 -0.19 -17.56
N GLU A 211 4.06 0.63 -18.48
CA GLU A 211 3.74 0.59 -19.92
C GLU A 211 2.23 0.66 -20.25
N CYS A 212 1.40 1.17 -19.34
CA CYS A 212 -0.06 1.21 -19.50
C CYS A 212 -0.60 2.64 -19.45
N LYS A 213 -0.79 3.24 -20.63
CA LYS A 213 -1.21 4.65 -20.77
C LYS A 213 -2.59 4.90 -20.15
N GLU A 214 -3.50 3.95 -20.31
CA GLU A 214 -4.88 4.02 -19.84
C GLU A 214 -4.90 4.14 -18.31
N VAL A 215 -4.19 3.25 -17.63
CA VAL A 215 -4.04 3.25 -16.17
C VAL A 215 -3.29 4.49 -15.68
N CYS A 216 -2.20 4.88 -16.36
CA CYS A 216 -1.47 6.09 -16.02
C CYS A 216 -2.33 7.35 -16.09
N SER A 217 -3.21 7.43 -17.09
CA SER A 217 -4.11 8.57 -17.23
C SER A 217 -5.17 8.57 -16.13
N ALA A 218 -5.77 7.41 -15.82
CA ALA A 218 -6.73 7.28 -14.73
C ALA A 218 -6.14 7.67 -13.36
N ILE A 219 -4.90 7.25 -13.05
CA ILE A 219 -4.24 7.62 -11.79
C ILE A 219 -3.90 9.11 -11.75
N ALA A 220 -3.45 9.71 -12.85
CA ALA A 220 -3.18 11.15 -12.90
C ALA A 220 -4.46 12.00 -12.82
N ASP A 221 -5.61 11.42 -13.18
CA ASP A 221 -6.93 12.04 -13.04
C ASP A 221 -7.51 11.88 -11.63
N ASN A 222 -7.02 10.93 -10.84
CA ASN A 222 -7.42 10.72 -9.45
C ASN A 222 -6.51 11.53 -8.49
N ALA A 223 -7.05 12.61 -7.94
CA ALA A 223 -6.31 13.51 -7.05
C ALA A 223 -5.80 12.81 -5.78
N THR A 224 -6.59 11.89 -5.20
CA THR A 224 -6.22 11.16 -3.98
C THR A 224 -5.01 10.27 -4.23
N LEU A 225 -5.05 9.44 -5.28
CA LEU A 225 -3.95 8.56 -5.64
C LEU A 225 -2.70 9.33 -6.07
N LEU A 226 -2.86 10.40 -6.85
CA LEU A 226 -1.75 11.25 -7.25
C LEU A 226 -1.08 11.91 -6.03
N SER A 227 -1.88 12.44 -5.10
CA SER A 227 -1.38 13.01 -3.86
C SER A 227 -0.67 11.95 -3.00
N ALA A 228 -1.23 10.74 -2.89
CA ALA A 228 -0.61 9.64 -2.15
C ALA A 228 0.75 9.27 -2.72
N LEU A 229 0.87 9.18 -4.06
CA LEU A 229 2.13 8.91 -4.76
C LEU A 229 3.19 9.99 -4.50
N LEU A 230 2.82 11.27 -4.58
CA LEU A 230 3.74 12.37 -4.33
C LEU A 230 4.19 12.40 -2.86
N SER A 231 3.26 12.22 -1.92
CA SER A 231 3.56 12.16 -0.49
C SER A 231 4.48 10.99 -0.13
N ALA A 232 4.31 9.84 -0.80
CA ALA A 232 5.15 8.66 -0.59
C ALA A 232 6.59 8.82 -1.11
N THR A 233 6.94 9.95 -1.75
CA THR A 233 8.33 10.28 -2.11
C THR A 233 9.11 10.99 -1.00
N ARG A 234 8.43 11.39 0.08
CA ARG A 234 9.09 11.96 1.26
C ARG A 234 10.00 10.91 1.92
N ILE A 235 10.99 11.40 2.66
CA ILE A 235 11.88 10.54 3.44
C ILE A 235 11.05 9.87 4.54
N ASP A 236 11.08 8.54 4.57
CA ASP A 236 10.43 7.72 5.59
C ASP A 236 11.39 6.60 5.98
N ASP A 237 12.06 6.78 7.12
CA ASP A 237 13.05 5.84 7.64
C ASP A 237 12.43 4.49 8.04
N GLU A 238 11.13 4.46 8.33
CA GLU A 238 10.39 3.26 8.72
C GLU A 238 9.97 2.42 7.50
N ASN A 239 9.91 3.03 6.31
CA ASN A 239 9.51 2.37 5.06
C ASN A 239 10.43 2.76 3.89
N PRO A 240 11.74 2.42 3.93
CA PRO A 240 12.69 2.88 2.92
C PRO A 240 12.34 2.41 1.50
N CYS A 241 11.71 1.24 1.38
CA CYS A 241 11.30 0.68 0.09
C CYS A 241 10.10 1.43 -0.53
N MET A 242 9.28 2.12 0.25
CA MET A 242 8.06 2.79 -0.24
C MET A 242 8.39 3.88 -1.27
N VAL A 243 9.44 4.65 -1.00
CA VAL A 243 9.90 5.75 -1.85
C VAL A 243 10.28 5.27 -3.25
N GLU A 244 10.88 4.08 -3.36
CA GLU A 244 11.27 3.52 -4.64
C GLU A 244 10.06 3.18 -5.51
N TRP A 245 9.05 2.54 -4.93
CA TRP A 245 7.81 2.18 -5.65
C TRP A 245 6.99 3.41 -6.05
N ALA A 246 6.95 4.43 -5.19
CA ALA A 246 6.34 5.72 -5.54
C ALA A 246 7.07 6.39 -6.71
N LYS A 247 8.42 6.42 -6.70
CA LYS A 247 9.24 6.94 -7.80
C LYS A 247 9.04 6.18 -9.10
N PHE A 248 8.95 4.84 -9.05
CA PHE A 248 8.65 4.03 -10.25
C PHE A 248 7.28 4.39 -10.83
N SER A 249 6.25 4.52 -9.99
CA SER A 249 4.92 4.93 -10.43
C SER A 249 4.95 6.31 -11.10
N ILE A 250 5.59 7.31 -10.48
CA ILE A 250 5.71 8.66 -11.04
C ILE A 250 6.48 8.65 -12.38
N ARG A 251 7.57 7.87 -12.47
CA ARG A 251 8.29 7.67 -13.73
C ARG A 251 7.37 7.09 -14.80
N ASN A 252 6.60 6.05 -14.46
CA ASN A 252 5.67 5.40 -15.39
C ASN A 252 4.59 6.38 -15.88
N LEU A 253 4.02 7.19 -14.99
CA LEU A 253 3.08 8.26 -15.34
C LEU A 253 3.69 9.23 -16.37
N CYS A 254 4.89 9.73 -16.09
CA CYS A 254 5.62 10.65 -16.98
C CYS A 254 5.97 10.01 -18.32
N CYS A 255 6.35 8.74 -18.36
CA CYS A 255 6.79 8.06 -19.58
C CYS A 255 5.62 7.64 -20.47
N CYS A 256 4.55 7.09 -19.89
CA CYS A 256 3.50 6.41 -20.64
C CYS A 256 2.33 7.32 -21.05
N SER A 257 2.10 8.44 -20.36
CA SER A 257 0.99 9.35 -20.66
C SER A 257 1.45 10.81 -20.73
N ASN A 258 1.31 11.41 -21.91
CA ASN A 258 1.55 12.85 -22.09
C ASN A 258 0.61 13.69 -21.20
N GLY A 259 -0.66 13.28 -21.07
CA GLY A 259 -1.62 13.97 -20.19
C GLY A 259 -1.17 13.94 -18.73
N ALA A 260 -0.74 12.77 -18.23
CA ALA A 260 -0.20 12.66 -16.88
C ALA A 260 1.07 13.50 -16.70
N ARG A 261 1.97 13.52 -17.71
CA ARG A 261 3.18 14.35 -17.70
C ARG A 261 2.86 15.85 -17.62
N GLU A 262 1.89 16.33 -18.41
CA GLU A 262 1.50 17.74 -18.38
C GLU A 262 0.82 18.11 -17.05
N LYS A 263 0.02 17.21 -16.48
CA LYS A 263 -0.54 17.41 -15.13
C LYS A 263 0.54 17.54 -14.07
N LEU A 264 1.51 16.61 -14.07
CA LEU A 264 2.65 16.66 -13.16
C LEU A 264 3.50 17.93 -13.37
N ARG A 265 3.68 18.37 -14.61
CA ARG A 265 4.37 19.64 -14.93
C ARG A 265 3.61 20.86 -14.41
N GLY A 266 2.28 20.81 -14.41
CA GLY A 266 1.42 21.87 -13.89
C GLY A 266 1.34 21.96 -12.37
N LEU A 267 1.92 21.01 -11.63
CA LEU A 267 1.92 21.04 -10.16
C LEU A 267 2.77 22.20 -9.65
N THR A 268 2.23 22.91 -8.66
CA THR A 268 2.93 23.99 -7.98
C THR A 268 3.65 23.45 -6.75
N CYS A 269 4.92 23.77 -6.59
CA CYS A 269 5.68 23.41 -5.41
C CYS A 269 5.10 24.14 -4.18
N GLN A 270 4.72 23.39 -3.14
CA GLN A 270 4.14 23.96 -1.92
C GLN A 270 5.20 24.34 -0.87
N GLY A 271 6.36 23.69 -0.90
CA GLY A 271 7.40 23.92 0.09
C GLY A 271 8.47 22.83 0.07
N VAL A 272 9.47 23.00 0.93
CA VAL A 272 10.45 21.96 1.25
C VAL A 272 9.98 21.28 2.53
N ALA A 273 9.83 19.96 2.48
CA ALA A 273 9.39 19.15 3.62
C ALA A 273 10.36 19.27 4.80
N ASP A 274 9.84 19.25 6.02
CA ASP A 274 10.62 19.48 7.23
C ASP A 274 11.69 18.40 7.46
N GLU A 275 11.39 17.14 7.15
CA GLU A 275 12.34 16.03 7.26
C GLU A 275 13.56 16.24 6.35
N THR A 276 13.36 16.88 5.19
CA THR A 276 14.46 17.26 4.30
C THR A 276 15.35 18.32 4.94
N ARG A 277 14.79 19.26 5.70
CA ARG A 277 15.56 20.30 6.41
C ARG A 277 16.34 19.70 7.58
N GLU A 278 15.72 18.79 8.31
CA GLU A 278 16.34 18.05 9.42
C GLU A 278 17.54 17.22 8.96
N LEU A 279 17.43 16.53 7.82
CA LEU A 279 18.53 15.75 7.22
C LEU A 279 19.80 16.60 7.00
N PHE A 280 19.64 17.87 6.63
CA PHE A 280 20.77 18.77 6.44
C PHE A 280 21.19 19.52 7.70
N SER A 281 20.52 19.32 8.84
CA SER A 281 20.83 19.89 10.16
C SER A 281 21.16 21.38 10.12
N GLY A 282 20.44 22.15 9.30
CA GLY A 282 20.65 23.60 9.11
C GLY A 282 21.92 24.00 8.35
N LYS A 283 22.75 23.05 7.88
CA LYS A 283 23.95 23.34 7.06
C LYS A 283 23.61 23.92 5.68
N LEU A 284 22.40 23.61 5.20
CA LEU A 284 21.82 24.11 3.96
C LEU A 284 20.47 24.75 4.26
N ASN A 285 20.36 26.04 3.94
CA ASN A 285 19.07 26.72 3.86
C ASN A 285 18.44 26.39 2.51
N LEU A 286 17.35 25.62 2.54
CA LEU A 286 16.56 25.25 1.38
C LEU A 286 15.32 26.14 1.31
N TYR A 287 15.13 26.85 0.21
CA TYR A 287 13.95 27.70 -0.02
C TYR A 287 13.52 27.63 -1.49
N LEU A 288 12.28 28.04 -1.76
CA LEU A 288 11.77 28.14 -3.12
C LEU A 288 12.07 29.52 -3.69
N ASN A 289 12.59 29.58 -4.91
CA ASN A 289 12.68 30.84 -5.63
C ASN A 289 11.31 31.26 -6.20
N SER A 290 11.25 32.44 -6.82
CA SER A 290 10.04 32.97 -7.46
C SER A 290 9.51 32.10 -8.62
N ALA A 291 10.31 31.18 -9.14
CA ALA A 291 9.92 30.19 -10.14
C ALA A 291 9.49 28.83 -9.53
N GLY A 292 9.38 28.73 -8.20
CA GLY A 292 9.00 27.51 -7.50
C GLY A 292 10.07 26.42 -7.49
N GLN A 293 11.32 26.76 -7.81
CA GLN A 293 12.45 25.83 -7.81
C GLN A 293 13.14 25.84 -6.44
N VAL A 294 13.60 24.66 -5.99
CA VAL A 294 14.37 24.52 -4.76
C VAL A 294 15.78 25.08 -4.96
N VAL A 295 16.13 26.09 -4.18
CA VAL A 295 17.47 26.68 -4.14
C VAL A 295 18.10 26.34 -2.79
N SER A 296 19.37 25.93 -2.83
CA SER A 296 20.15 25.66 -1.63
C SER A 296 21.21 26.73 -1.41
N ARG A 297 21.29 27.24 -0.18
CA ARG A 297 22.34 28.18 0.25
C ARG A 297 23.03 27.59 1.47
N ARG A 298 24.34 27.39 1.41
CA ARG A 298 25.11 26.98 2.59
C ARG A 298 24.92 28.03 3.68
N SER A 299 24.62 27.60 4.89
CA SER A 299 24.61 28.48 6.06
C SER A 299 26.03 29.01 6.25
N SER A 300 26.23 30.31 6.04
CA SER A 300 27.50 30.96 6.37
C SER A 300 27.59 31.13 7.88
N THR A 301 27.99 30.07 8.59
CA THR A 301 28.54 30.23 9.94
C THR A 301 29.97 30.76 9.79
N PRO A 302 30.31 31.92 10.39
CA PRO A 302 31.70 32.36 10.45
C PRO A 302 32.47 31.31 11.25
N SER A 303 33.53 30.78 10.65
CA SER A 303 34.52 29.96 11.34
C SER A 303 35.12 30.81 12.47
N SER A 304 34.61 30.66 13.69
CA SER A 304 35.32 31.07 14.90
C SER A 304 36.50 30.10 15.06
N ARG A 305 37.58 30.34 14.30
CA ARG A 305 38.88 29.84 14.70
C ARG A 305 39.18 30.43 16.07
N PRO A 306 39.53 29.64 17.09
CA PRO A 306 40.08 30.21 18.30
C PRO A 306 41.37 30.93 17.91
N VAL A 307 41.36 32.25 18.02
CA VAL A 307 42.58 33.06 17.94
C VAL A 307 43.44 32.59 19.11
N SER A 308 44.53 31.88 18.81
CA SER A 308 45.54 31.55 19.79
C SER A 308 46.05 32.84 20.44
N PRO A 309 46.18 32.91 21.77
CA PRO A 309 46.71 34.11 22.41
C PRO A 309 48.17 34.30 21.97
N PRO A 310 48.63 35.56 21.80
CA PRO A 310 50.00 35.85 21.41
C PRO A 310 50.96 35.37 22.51
N CYS A 311 51.93 34.54 22.14
CA CYS A 311 53.09 34.25 22.97
C CYS A 311 53.88 35.54 23.18
N THR A 312 53.73 36.16 24.34
CA THR A 312 54.68 37.17 24.83
C THR A 312 55.91 36.45 25.37
N SER A 313 56.94 36.32 24.53
CA SER A 313 58.31 36.19 24.99
C SER A 313 58.84 37.58 25.30
N GLU A 314 59.17 37.86 26.57
CA GLU A 314 60.32 38.67 27.01
C GLU A 314 60.19 39.06 28.49
N SER A 315 61.14 38.60 29.30
CA SER A 315 61.90 39.40 30.28
C SER A 315 62.77 38.41 31.05
N GLN A 316 64.03 38.24 30.66
CA GLN A 316 65.16 38.90 31.32
C GLN A 316 65.16 38.74 32.84
N ALA A 317 66.09 37.91 33.32
CA ALA A 317 66.72 38.08 34.63
C ALA A 317 68.23 37.94 34.42
N SER A 318 68.92 39.07 34.54
CA SER A 318 70.36 39.21 34.70
C SER A 318 70.78 38.89 36.15
N PRO A 319 72.08 38.71 36.43
CA PRO A 319 72.57 37.84 37.49
C PRO A 319 72.75 38.56 38.83
N LEU A 320 72.75 37.76 39.90
CA LEU A 320 73.69 37.79 41.05
C LEU A 320 73.51 36.52 41.87
#